data_AF-D3LC94-F1
#
_entry.id   AF-D3LC94-F1
#
_cell.length_a   1.000
_cell.length_b   1.000
_cell.length_c   1.000
_cell.angle_alpha   90.00
_cell.angle_beta   90.00
_cell.angle_gamma   90.00
#
_symmetry.space_group_name_H-M   'P 1'
#
loop_
_entity.id
_entity.type
_entity.pdbx_description
1 polymer ?
#
loop_
_entity_poly.entity_id
_entity_poly.type
_entity_poly.pdbx_seq_one_letter_code
_entity_poly.pdbx_strand_id
1 'polypeptide(L)'
;MNPIEKIESDYPEYKVYLKTFPDEIKFMHGFVNRGLIFIDNELPIDTQAEVLMHEIIHLQYDTGQNLCNHNSVKVLRAEYFANKWAKREVKKYL
;
A
#
# COMPACT_ATOMS: atom_id res chain seq x y z
N MET A 1 7.79 -3.48 18.02
CA MET A 1 7.42 -2.76 16.79
C MET A 1 6.02 -3.16 16.39
N ASN A 2 5.18 -2.18 16.06
CA ASN A 2 3.84 -2.40 15.51
C ASN A 2 3.95 -2.93 14.05
N PRO A 3 2.87 -3.46 13.46
CA PRO A 3 2.91 -4.01 12.10
C PRO A 3 3.42 -3.04 11.03
N ILE A 4 3.08 -1.75 11.12
CA ILE A 4 3.55 -0.69 10.20
C ILE A 4 5.06 -0.54 10.28
N GLU A 5 5.59 -0.40 11.49
CA GLU A 5 7.04 -0.23 11.74
C GLU A 5 7.84 -1.44 11.22
N LYS A 6 7.30 -2.66 11.34
CA LYS A 6 7.95 -3.86 10.79
C LYS A 6 7.98 -3.81 9.26
N ILE A 7 6.88 -3.40 8.61
CA ILE A 7 6.80 -3.30 7.15
C ILE A 7 7.75 -2.19 6.65
N GLU A 8 7.78 -1.02 7.28
CA GLU A 8 8.71 0.05 6.93
C GLU A 8 10.18 -0.38 7.06
N SER A 9 10.50 -1.20 8.06
CA SER A 9 11.84 -1.77 8.22
C SER A 9 12.23 -2.72 7.08
N ASP A 10 11.28 -3.47 6.53
CA ASP A 10 11.51 -4.41 5.43
C ASP A 10 11.54 -3.72 4.05
N TYR A 11 10.90 -2.55 3.93
CA TYR A 11 10.84 -1.75 2.71
C TYR A 11 11.31 -0.30 2.93
N PRO A 12 12.59 -0.09 3.29
CA PRO A 12 13.12 1.21 3.70
C PRO A 12 13.14 2.26 2.57
N GLU A 13 12.97 1.86 1.31
CA GLU A 13 12.90 2.75 0.16
C GLU A 13 11.59 3.55 0.10
N TYR A 14 10.52 3.08 0.74
CA TYR A 14 9.22 3.76 0.77
C TYR A 14 9.05 4.54 2.07
N LYS A 15 8.52 5.76 1.96
CA LYS A 15 8.19 6.59 3.12
C LYS A 15 6.70 6.55 3.38
N VAL A 16 6.30 6.14 4.59
CA VAL A 16 4.91 6.04 4.99
C VAL A 16 4.51 7.23 5.86
N TYR A 17 3.32 7.76 5.62
CA TYR A 17 2.72 8.83 6.40
C TYR A 17 1.31 8.43 6.83
N LEU A 18 1.13 8.24 8.14
CA LEU A 18 -0.20 8.10 8.73
C LEU A 18 -0.81 9.49 8.91
N LYS A 19 -1.95 9.75 8.28
CA LYS A 19 -2.66 11.04 8.37
C LYS A 19 -4.16 10.79 8.46
N THR A 20 -4.88 11.62 9.22
CA THR A 20 -6.34 11.64 9.12
C THR A 20 -6.73 12.29 7.80
N PHE A 21 -7.49 11.58 6.98
CA PHE A 21 -7.95 12.09 5.71
C PHE A 21 -9.21 12.97 5.90
N PRO A 22 -9.35 14.05 5.12
CA PRO A 22 -10.57 14.86 5.14
C PRO A 22 -11.74 14.07 4.56
N ASP A 23 -12.97 14.40 5.00
CA ASP A 23 -14.18 13.61 4.72
C ASP A 23 -14.43 13.40 3.23
N GLU A 24 -14.02 14.36 2.37
CA GLU A 24 -14.20 14.29 0.92
C GLU A 24 -13.40 13.16 0.26
N ILE A 25 -12.29 12.73 0.88
CA ILE A 25 -11.42 11.66 0.36
C ILE A 25 -11.35 10.45 1.29
N LYS A 26 -12.18 10.40 2.33
CA LYS A 26 -12.21 9.32 3.33
C LYS A 26 -12.58 7.95 2.76
N PHE A 27 -13.15 7.93 1.56
CA PHE A 27 -13.38 6.70 0.79
C PHE A 27 -12.06 6.06 0.30
N MET A 28 -10.96 6.82 0.26
CA MET A 28 -9.61 6.32 0.00
C MET A 28 -8.99 5.89 1.33
N HIS A 29 -8.71 4.61 1.50
CA HIS A 29 -8.05 4.10 2.71
C HIS A 29 -6.55 4.39 2.72
N GLY A 30 -5.95 4.54 1.53
CA GLY A 30 -4.57 4.92 1.30
C GLY A 30 -4.38 5.39 -0.14
N PHE A 31 -3.24 6.01 -0.41
CA PHE A 31 -2.81 6.34 -1.77
C PHE A 31 -1.30 6.60 -1.83
N VAL A 32 -0.76 6.52 -3.04
CA VAL A 32 0.62 6.90 -3.34
C VAL A 32 0.70 8.22 -4.09
N ASN A 33 1.64 9.07 -3.68
CA ASN A 33 2.00 10.27 -4.44
C ASN A 33 3.52 10.39 -4.54
N ARG A 34 4.06 10.25 -5.75
CA ARG A 34 5.50 10.37 -6.06
C ARG A 34 6.38 9.48 -5.16
N GLY A 35 5.97 8.24 -4.92
CA GLY A 35 6.72 7.28 -4.08
C GLY A 35 6.56 7.46 -2.57
N LEU A 36 5.71 8.40 -2.13
CA LEU A 36 5.30 8.53 -0.74
C LEU A 36 3.96 7.83 -0.54
N ILE A 37 3.85 7.02 0.50
CA ILE A 37 2.64 6.27 0.84
C ILE A 37 1.90 7.03 1.94
N PHE A 38 0.61 7.31 1.71
CA PHE A 38 -0.27 7.94 2.69
C PHE A 38 -1.37 6.96 3.08
N ILE A 39 -1.62 6.81 4.37
CA ILE A 39 -2.63 5.89 4.91
C ILE A 39 -3.49 6.64 5.92
N ASP A 40 -4.80 6.38 5.89
CA ASP A 40 -5.69 6.96 6.87
C ASP A 40 -5.40 6.41 8.28
N ASN A 41 -5.01 7.30 9.19
CA ASN A 41 -4.67 6.97 10.57
C ASN A 41 -5.91 6.60 11.41
N GLU A 42 -7.13 6.89 10.94
CA GLU A 42 -8.35 6.51 11.64
C GLU A 42 -8.70 5.02 11.48
N LEU A 43 -8.04 4.32 10.54
CA LEU A 43 -8.25 2.90 10.34
C LEU A 43 -7.65 2.06 11.48
N PRO A 44 -8.20 0.87 11.79
CA PRO A 44 -7.56 -0.08 12.69
C PRO A 44 -6.14 -0.44 12.21
N ILE A 45 -5.21 -0.68 13.14
CA ILE A 45 -3.79 -0.92 12.81
C ILE A 45 -3.58 -2.07 11.82
N ASP A 46 -4.37 -3.14 11.92
CA ASP A 46 -4.30 -4.28 11.00
C ASP A 46 -4.74 -3.88 9.59
N THR A 47 -5.76 -3.04 9.49
CA THR A 47 -6.24 -2.48 8.21
C THR A 47 -5.21 -1.52 7.63
N GLN A 48 -4.59 -0.67 8.45
CA GLN A 48 -3.49 0.19 8.01
C GLN A 48 -2.34 -0.64 7.43
N ALA A 49 -2.00 -1.77 8.06
CA ALA A 49 -0.93 -2.65 7.58
C ALA A 49 -1.29 -3.34 6.25
N GLU A 50 -2.55 -3.73 6.08
CA GLU A 50 -3.03 -4.28 4.81
C GLU A 50 -2.98 -3.24 3.69
N VAL A 51 -3.45 -2.01 3.97
CA VAL A 51 -3.39 -0.89 3.02
C VAL A 51 -1.95 -0.53 2.68
N LEU A 52 -1.04 -0.47 3.66
CA LEU A 52 0.38 -0.23 3.40
C LEU A 52 0.94 -1.26 2.42
N MET A 53 0.71 -2.54 2.68
CA MET A 53 1.20 -3.62 1.83
C MET A 53 0.60 -3.53 0.42
N HIS A 54 -0.68 -3.18 0.32
CA HIS A 54 -1.37 -2.95 -0.94
C HIS A 54 -0.69 -1.84 -1.77
N GLU A 55 -0.41 -0.68 -1.16
CA GLU A 55 0.27 0.44 -1.85
C GLU A 55 1.71 0.10 -2.24
N ILE A 56 2.45 -0.65 -1.40
CA ILE A 56 3.79 -1.15 -1.75
C ILE A 56 3.72 -2.07 -2.97
N ILE A 57 2.73 -2.95 -3.04
CA ILE A 57 2.53 -3.84 -4.19
C ILE A 57 2.20 -3.00 -5.44
N HIS A 58 1.37 -1.98 -5.34
CA HIS A 58 1.18 -1.04 -6.46
C HIS A 58 2.49 -0.38 -6.88
N LEU A 59 3.33 0.07 -5.95
CA LEU A 59 4.62 0.67 -6.28
C LEU A 59 5.56 -0.30 -6.99
N GLN A 60 5.65 -1.54 -6.51
CA GLN A 60 6.52 -2.56 -7.09
C GLN A 60 6.04 -3.11 -8.43
N TYR A 61 4.73 -3.15 -8.67
CA TYR A 61 4.15 -3.86 -9.83
C TYR A 61 3.39 -2.97 -10.81
N ASP A 62 2.75 -1.89 -10.35
CA ASP A 62 2.02 -0.96 -11.24
C ASP A 62 2.93 0.14 -11.80
N THR A 63 3.96 0.55 -11.06
CA THR A 63 4.77 1.73 -11.42
C THR A 63 6.27 1.48 -11.61
N GLY A 64 6.81 0.28 -11.36
CA GLY A 64 8.26 0.06 -11.37
C GLY A 64 8.71 -1.25 -12.01
N GLN A 65 9.69 -1.15 -12.92
CA GLN A 65 10.79 -2.09 -13.29
C GLN A 65 10.50 -3.58 -13.61
N ASN A 66 9.47 -4.22 -13.07
CA ASN A 66 9.08 -5.62 -13.29
C ASN A 66 8.00 -5.82 -14.35
N LEU A 67 7.40 -4.75 -14.86
CA LEU A 67 6.72 -4.81 -16.15
C LEU A 67 7.80 -4.81 -17.24
N CYS A 68 8.45 -5.95 -17.45
CA CYS A 68 9.43 -6.15 -18.53
C CYS A 68 8.94 -5.64 -19.91
N ASN A 69 7.64 -5.40 -20.07
CA ASN A 69 7.01 -4.98 -21.31
C ASN A 69 6.22 -3.65 -21.24
N HIS A 70 6.29 -2.87 -20.15
CA HIS A 70 5.60 -1.56 -20.04
C HIS A 70 4.09 -1.60 -20.38
N ASN A 71 3.45 -2.78 -20.26
CA ASN A 71 2.05 -2.92 -20.58
C ASN A 71 1.23 -2.31 -19.44
N SER A 72 0.42 -1.30 -19.76
CA SER A 72 -0.58 -0.76 -18.86
C SER A 72 -1.54 -1.88 -18.42
N VAL A 73 -1.43 -2.32 -17.17
CA VAL A 73 -2.39 -3.25 -16.57
C VAL A 73 -3.69 -2.46 -16.33
N LYS A 74 -4.84 -3.04 -16.71
CA LYS A 74 -6.13 -2.41 -16.40
C LYS A 74 -6.24 -2.21 -14.89
N VAL A 75 -6.53 -1.00 -14.43
CA VAL A 75 -6.61 -0.59 -13.02
C VAL A 75 -7.32 -1.64 -12.15
N LEU A 76 -8.51 -2.10 -12.54
CA LEU A 76 -9.27 -3.12 -11.78
C LEU A 76 -8.53 -4.45 -11.56
N ARG A 77 -7.65 -4.85 -12.50
CA ARG A 77 -6.84 -6.07 -12.37
C ARG A 77 -5.65 -5.85 -11.43
N ALA A 78 -5.03 -4.66 -11.49
CA ALA A 78 -3.97 -4.27 -10.58
C ALA A 78 -4.49 -4.21 -9.14
N GLU A 79 -5.63 -3.55 -8.92
CA GLU A 79 -6.34 -3.50 -7.65
C GLU A 79 -6.66 -4.89 -7.09
N TYR A 80 -7.21 -5.78 -7.91
CA TYR A 80 -7.50 -7.15 -7.47
C TYR A 80 -6.23 -7.92 -7.09
N PHE A 81 -5.17 -7.76 -7.88
CA PHE A 81 -3.87 -8.38 -7.62
C PHE A 81 -3.28 -7.86 -6.30
N ALA A 82 -3.19 -6.54 -6.14
CA ALA A 82 -2.63 -5.90 -4.96
C ALA A 82 -3.39 -6.30 -3.70
N ASN A 83 -4.73 -6.24 -3.72
CA ASN A 83 -5.57 -6.71 -2.61
C ASN A 83 -5.31 -8.18 -2.24
N LYS A 84 -5.19 -9.06 -3.23
CA LYS A 84 -4.96 -10.49 -3.00
C LYS A 84 -3.59 -10.76 -2.38
N TRP A 85 -2.55 -10.09 -2.87
CA TRP A 85 -1.19 -10.26 -2.37
C TRP A 85 -0.98 -9.58 -1.02
N ALA A 86 -1.53 -8.39 -0.82
CA ALA A 86 -1.47 -7.67 0.45
C ALA A 86 -2.01 -8.52 1.60
N LYS A 87 -3.22 -9.08 1.45
CA LYS A 87 -3.84 -9.99 2.43
C LYS A 87 -3.01 -11.23 2.75
N ARG A 88 -2.19 -11.69 1.82
CA ARG A 88 -1.31 -12.85 2.01
C ARG A 88 -0.04 -12.44 2.75
N GLU A 89 0.60 -11.37 2.30
CA GLU A 89 1.90 -10.92 2.79
C GLU A 89 1.80 -10.25 4.16
N VAL A 90 0.73 -9.48 4.41
CA VAL A 90 0.52 -8.77 5.68
C VAL A 90 0.49 -9.71 6.89
N LYS A 91 0.07 -10.97 6.70
CA LYS A 91 0.00 -12.01 7.76
C LYS A 91 1.34 -12.32 8.43
N LYS A 92 2.47 -11.91 7.83
CA LYS A 92 3.80 -12.05 8.45
C LYS A 92 4.05 -11.00 9.54
N TYR A 93 3.29 -9.91 9.53
CA TYR A 93 3.53 -8.71 10.33
C TYR A 93 2.51 -8.52 11.47
N LEU A 94 1.29 -9.03 11.26
CA LEU A 94 0.23 -9.16 12.26
C LEU A 94 0.56 -10.29 13.25
#